data_AF-A0AA42NRA5-F1
#
_entry.id   AF-A0AA42NRA5-F1
#
_cell.length_a   1.000
_cell.length_b   1.000
_cell.length_c   1.000
_cell.angle_alpha   90.00
_cell.angle_beta   90.00
_cell.angle_gamma   90.00
#
_symmetry.space_group_name_H-M   'P 1'
#
loop_
_entity.id
_entity.type
_entity.pdbx_description
1 polymer ?
#
loop_
_entity_poly.entity_id
_entity_poly.type
_entity_poly.pdbx_seq_one_letter_code
_entity_poly.pdbx_strand_id
1 'polypeptide(L)'
;MILITSGAYVASEFQVELGRIPPCLLPIANKKLIELQVSQLRSTFENEEIFLTLPESYQLSNAETRILSTLDVNIVFIPDNFKLTESILYVLNTNECLHKNEVLYLLHGDTYFLNFNELVQADILTVSKSFNSYNWEVVRSNSQHALVWSGFFSFSSISYLLKSLTLKKEGFVEAIKFYSESHYLKQLEVQDWFDFGHANTYFSSRANITTQRAFNDLKIQDGVVKKQGKPNIKIEAEALWYINVPRRIRKYIPVLLDFNNKNSDTYYCLEYLPYIPLNELFVHGKNEVLQWNKIFDKIFEYIKASKAVDGEITDFLPINESIVNLYTQKSRDRFIQYLESENISVEKEILYRNKKLPKLKNILEDCIAKVINLKMIYGVMHGDLCFSNMLFDSRGDRIKVLDPRGLNYKNEFSLFGDLKYDFAKLTHSIVGFYDFIISGYYKIEEESNGSIQIIFDIDDRTQAISQNFINDFIIEEITVKEIMPLVVLLFLSMLPLHDDRPDRQKAMFYNALRLYFEYCGKTL
;
A
#
# COMPACT_ATOMS: atom_id res chain seq x y z
N MET A 1 -1.59 23.88 -21.28
CA MET A 1 -0.92 23.23 -20.12
C MET A 1 -1.91 22.63 -19.11
N ILE A 2 -1.47 21.68 -18.27
CA ILE A 2 -2.21 21.15 -17.10
C ILE A 2 -1.48 21.50 -15.80
N LEU A 3 -2.21 21.96 -14.78
CA LEU A 3 -1.69 22.22 -13.44
C LEU A 3 -2.43 21.37 -12.40
N ILE A 4 -1.69 20.52 -11.69
CA ILE A 4 -2.17 19.73 -10.54
C ILE A 4 -1.81 20.47 -9.25
N THR A 5 -2.82 20.89 -8.48
CA THR A 5 -2.63 21.66 -7.25
C THR A 5 -2.51 20.78 -6.02
N SER A 6 -1.28 20.50 -5.57
CA SER A 6 -0.96 19.72 -4.36
C SER A 6 0.08 20.41 -3.47
N GLY A 7 0.19 21.75 -3.55
CA GLY A 7 1.16 22.57 -2.81
C GLY A 7 0.93 22.68 -1.29
N ALA A 8 -0.09 22.00 -0.74
CA ALA A 8 -0.38 21.94 0.69
C ALA A 8 -0.35 20.49 1.19
N TYR A 9 -0.31 20.32 2.51
CA TYR A 9 -0.49 19.02 3.15
C TYR A 9 -1.97 18.67 3.30
N VAL A 10 -2.29 17.38 3.39
CA VAL A 10 -3.63 16.92 3.74
C VAL A 10 -4.10 17.47 5.10
N ALA A 11 -5.42 17.49 5.32
CA ALA A 11 -6.00 18.00 6.56
C ALA A 11 -5.43 17.31 7.81
N SER A 12 -5.37 18.04 8.93
CA SER A 12 -4.76 17.56 10.19
C SER A 12 -5.33 16.24 10.69
N GLU A 13 -6.64 16.04 10.55
CA GLU A 13 -7.32 14.78 10.87
C GLU A 13 -6.77 13.59 10.07
N PHE A 14 -6.34 13.85 8.84
CA PHE A 14 -5.83 12.83 7.92
C PHE A 14 -4.31 12.63 8.08
N GLN A 15 -3.60 13.65 8.54
CA GLN A 15 -2.20 13.52 8.93
C GLN A 15 -2.00 12.55 10.12
N VAL A 16 -3.01 12.35 10.97
CA VAL A 16 -2.95 11.33 12.04
C VAL A 16 -2.91 9.90 11.45
N GLU A 17 -3.61 9.68 10.34
CA GLU A 17 -3.68 8.38 9.65
C GLU A 17 -2.41 8.10 8.85
N LEU A 18 -1.92 9.09 8.09
CA LEU A 18 -0.89 8.90 7.05
C LEU A 18 0.38 9.71 7.26
N GLY A 19 0.43 10.60 8.24
CA GLY A 19 1.49 11.60 8.37
C GLY A 19 1.32 12.79 7.42
N ARG A 20 2.31 13.68 7.41
CA ARG A 20 2.32 14.90 6.59
C ARG A 20 2.62 14.58 5.12
N ILE A 21 1.57 14.28 4.36
CA ILE A 21 1.65 13.94 2.93
C ILE A 21 0.88 14.97 2.07
N PRO A 22 1.43 15.39 0.92
CA PRO A 22 0.69 16.14 -0.10
C PRO A 22 -0.46 15.31 -0.72
N PRO A 23 -1.64 15.87 -0.98
CA PRO A 23 -2.79 15.11 -1.48
C PRO A 23 -2.52 14.21 -2.70
N CYS A 24 -1.73 14.66 -3.68
CA CYS A 24 -1.43 13.84 -4.86
C CYS A 24 -0.58 12.59 -4.56
N LEU A 25 0.06 12.52 -3.38
CA LEU A 25 0.89 11.38 -2.96
C LEU A 25 0.14 10.40 -2.05
N LEU A 26 -1.17 10.60 -1.87
CA LEU A 26 -2.00 9.68 -1.10
C LEU A 26 -1.96 8.25 -1.66
N PRO A 27 -1.81 7.23 -0.80
CA PRO A 27 -1.75 5.84 -1.25
C PRO A 27 -3.14 5.33 -1.64
N ILE A 28 -3.20 4.65 -2.79
CA ILE A 28 -4.40 4.01 -3.33
C ILE A 28 -3.96 2.69 -3.98
N ALA A 29 -4.19 1.56 -3.29
CA ALA A 29 -3.93 0.22 -3.80
C ALA A 29 -2.46 0.02 -4.23
N ASN A 30 -1.52 0.29 -3.31
CA ASN A 30 -0.06 0.24 -3.52
C ASN A 30 0.50 1.20 -4.60
N LYS A 31 -0.26 2.21 -5.00
CA LYS A 31 0.18 3.30 -5.88
C LYS A 31 -0.10 4.65 -5.22
N LYS A 32 0.51 5.71 -5.74
CA LYS A 32 0.17 7.08 -5.37
C LYS A 32 -0.93 7.63 -6.28
N LEU A 33 -1.78 8.50 -5.74
CA LEU A 33 -2.86 9.15 -6.48
C LEU A 33 -2.36 9.81 -7.78
N ILE A 34 -1.19 10.43 -7.76
CA ILE A 34 -0.57 11.07 -8.93
C ILE A 34 -0.32 10.11 -10.10
N GLU A 35 0.01 8.84 -9.81
CA GLU A 35 0.20 7.82 -10.86
C GLU A 35 -1.12 7.56 -11.59
N LEU A 36 -2.24 7.58 -10.86
CA LEU A 36 -3.57 7.39 -11.44
C LEU A 36 -4.02 8.64 -12.20
N GLN A 37 -3.82 9.82 -11.61
CA GLN A 37 -4.15 11.11 -12.21
C GLN A 37 -3.41 11.29 -13.54
N VAL A 38 -2.08 11.14 -13.55
CA VAL A 38 -1.28 11.36 -14.75
C VAL A 38 -1.57 10.31 -15.82
N SER A 39 -1.72 9.03 -15.45
CA SER A 39 -2.09 7.98 -16.42
C SER A 39 -3.39 8.33 -17.15
N GLN A 40 -4.39 8.83 -16.43
CA GLN A 40 -5.68 9.17 -17.04
C GLN A 40 -5.62 10.50 -17.81
N LEU A 41 -4.91 11.50 -17.30
CA LEU A 41 -4.66 12.75 -18.01
C LEU A 41 -3.93 12.50 -19.33
N ARG A 42 -2.84 11.72 -19.33
CA ARG A 42 -2.05 11.40 -20.54
C ARG A 42 -2.87 10.65 -21.60
N SER A 43 -3.84 9.82 -21.18
CA SER A 43 -4.73 9.12 -22.12
C SER A 43 -5.66 10.06 -22.90
N THR A 44 -5.88 11.28 -22.42
CA THR A 44 -6.77 12.27 -23.02
C THR A 44 -6.01 13.50 -23.54
N PHE A 45 -4.98 13.95 -22.82
CA PHE A 45 -4.18 15.13 -23.07
C PHE A 45 -2.73 14.75 -23.42
N GLU A 46 -2.55 14.06 -24.55
CA GLU A 46 -1.28 13.42 -24.94
C GLU A 46 -0.09 14.40 -24.97
N ASN A 47 -0.31 15.64 -25.44
CA ASN A 47 0.75 16.62 -25.69
C ASN A 47 0.82 17.77 -24.67
N GLU A 48 -0.04 17.78 -23.65
CA GLU A 48 -0.08 18.89 -22.69
C GLU A 48 0.99 18.73 -21.61
N GLU A 49 1.80 19.76 -21.34
CA GLU A 49 2.72 19.71 -20.20
C GLU A 49 1.95 19.64 -18.87
N ILE A 50 2.40 18.78 -17.95
CA ILE A 50 1.79 18.63 -16.63
C ILE A 50 2.72 19.25 -15.58
N PHE A 51 2.20 20.26 -14.89
CA PHE A 51 2.85 20.88 -13.74
C PHE A 51 2.21 20.36 -12.45
N LEU A 52 3.03 20.00 -11.47
CA LEU A 52 2.59 19.56 -10.15
C LEU A 52 3.16 20.48 -9.09
N THR A 53 2.30 21.00 -8.23
CA THR A 53 2.73 21.76 -7.06
C THR A 53 2.94 20.84 -5.87
N LEU A 54 4.01 21.08 -5.11
CA LEU A 54 4.30 20.41 -3.83
C LEU A 54 4.72 21.44 -2.78
N PRO A 55 4.50 21.19 -1.47
CA PRO A 55 5.00 22.07 -0.42
C PRO A 55 6.53 22.14 -0.45
N GLU A 56 7.12 23.32 -0.25
CA GLU A 56 8.57 23.54 -0.23
C GLU A 56 9.26 22.72 0.86
N SER A 57 8.59 22.49 2.00
CA SER A 57 9.15 21.64 3.06
C SER A 57 9.03 20.13 2.79
N TYR A 58 8.36 19.70 1.71
CA TYR A 58 8.23 18.27 1.40
C TYR A 58 9.48 17.72 0.72
N GLN A 59 10.12 16.75 1.37
CA GLN A 59 11.28 16.05 0.82
C GLN A 59 10.85 14.79 0.07
N LEU A 60 11.10 14.77 -1.24
CA LEU A 60 10.87 13.60 -2.08
C LEU A 60 11.91 12.52 -1.79
N SER A 61 11.43 11.29 -1.64
CA SER A 61 12.25 10.07 -1.68
C SER A 61 12.80 9.82 -3.10
N ASN A 62 13.78 8.92 -3.24
CA ASN A 62 14.33 8.59 -4.55
C ASN A 62 13.30 7.87 -5.44
N ALA A 63 12.40 7.09 -4.85
CA ALA A 63 11.30 6.39 -5.51
C ALA A 63 10.26 7.41 -5.99
N GLU A 64 9.88 8.39 -5.16
CA GLU A 64 9.01 9.48 -5.59
C GLU A 64 9.61 10.28 -6.73
N THR A 65 10.89 10.63 -6.62
CA THR A 65 11.61 11.34 -7.67
C THR A 65 11.62 10.54 -8.97
N ARG A 66 11.90 9.23 -8.91
CA ARG A 66 11.84 8.32 -10.08
C ARG A 66 10.44 8.21 -10.66
N ILE A 67 9.41 8.07 -9.83
CA ILE A 67 8.01 8.00 -10.26
C ILE A 67 7.62 9.28 -10.99
N LEU A 68 7.82 10.45 -10.37
CA LEU A 68 7.45 11.73 -10.96
C LEU A 68 8.23 12.03 -12.25
N SER A 69 9.51 11.64 -12.31
CA SER A 69 10.30 11.73 -13.54
C SER A 69 9.81 10.80 -14.64
N THR A 70 9.40 9.56 -14.30
CA THR A 70 8.85 8.60 -15.27
C THR A 70 7.49 9.05 -15.80
N LEU A 71 6.71 9.75 -14.97
CA LEU A 71 5.43 10.33 -15.34
C LEU A 71 5.55 11.61 -16.19
N ASP A 72 6.77 12.13 -16.39
CA ASP A 72 7.05 13.36 -17.13
C ASP A 72 6.26 14.56 -16.59
N VAL A 73 6.47 14.86 -15.30
CA VAL A 73 5.78 15.92 -14.56
C VAL A 73 6.78 16.99 -14.10
N ASN A 74 6.47 18.25 -14.38
CA ASN A 74 7.25 19.41 -13.94
C ASN A 74 6.85 19.83 -12.53
N ILE A 75 7.76 19.70 -11.57
CA ILE A 75 7.48 20.00 -10.16
C ILE A 75 7.74 21.48 -9.87
N VAL A 76 6.81 22.12 -9.17
CA VAL A 76 6.96 23.47 -8.63
C VAL A 76 6.76 23.43 -7.11
N PHE A 77 7.82 23.75 -6.36
CA PHE A 77 7.74 23.86 -4.91
C PHE A 77 7.09 25.19 -4.51
N ILE A 78 6.13 25.11 -3.59
CA ILE A 78 5.30 26.22 -3.13
C ILE A 78 5.58 26.48 -1.66
N PRO A 79 5.80 27.75 -1.24
CA PRO A 79 5.94 28.08 0.16
C PRO A 79 4.75 27.58 1.00
N ASP A 80 5.04 26.89 2.11
CA ASP A 80 4.05 26.18 2.93
C ASP A 80 2.88 27.05 3.43
N ASN A 81 3.07 28.36 3.54
CA ASN A 81 2.08 29.31 4.02
C ASN A 81 1.16 29.86 2.93
N PHE A 82 1.38 29.51 1.66
CA PHE A 82 0.57 30.01 0.55
C PHE A 82 -0.81 29.33 0.54
N LYS A 83 -1.85 30.15 0.40
CA LYS A 83 -3.20 29.66 0.07
C LYS A 83 -3.24 29.14 -1.36
N LEU A 84 -4.30 28.40 -1.71
CA LEU A 84 -4.51 27.88 -3.08
C LEU A 84 -4.42 28.98 -4.16
N THR A 85 -5.01 30.14 -3.91
CA THR A 85 -4.95 31.31 -4.81
C THR A 85 -3.52 31.79 -5.03
N GLU A 86 -2.74 31.90 -3.96
CA GLU A 86 -1.33 32.31 -3.99
C GLU A 86 -0.44 31.26 -4.66
N SER A 87 -0.69 29.98 -4.41
CA SER A 87 0.00 28.85 -5.05
C SER A 87 -0.19 28.89 -6.57
N ILE A 88 -1.43 29.06 -7.05
CA ILE A 88 -1.70 29.16 -8.49
C ILE A 88 -1.07 30.42 -9.08
N LEU A 89 -1.20 31.58 -8.41
CA LEU A 89 -0.55 32.81 -8.85
C LEU A 89 0.97 32.67 -8.96
N TYR A 90 1.61 31.99 -8.02
CA TYR A 90 3.04 31.76 -8.02
C TYR A 90 3.44 30.98 -9.28
N VAL A 91 2.83 29.80 -9.50
CA VAL A 91 3.12 28.96 -10.68
C VAL A 91 2.93 29.72 -11.98
N LEU A 92 1.81 30.43 -12.13
CA LEU A 92 1.48 31.14 -13.37
C LEU A 92 2.39 32.34 -13.64
N ASN A 93 2.99 32.95 -12.61
CA ASN A 93 3.92 34.07 -12.76
C ASN A 93 5.38 33.63 -12.91
N THR A 94 5.76 32.46 -12.38
CA THR A 94 7.14 31.95 -12.46
C THR A 94 7.39 31.04 -13.65
N ASN A 95 6.35 30.58 -14.34
CA ASN A 95 6.49 29.71 -15.50
C ASN A 95 6.80 30.53 -16.77
N GLU A 96 8.07 30.50 -17.20
CA GLU A 96 8.53 31.23 -18.39
C GLU A 96 7.99 30.66 -19.72
N CYS A 97 7.59 29.38 -19.74
CA CYS A 97 7.07 28.70 -20.93
C CYS A 97 5.57 28.93 -21.15
N LEU A 98 4.90 29.64 -20.23
CA LEU A 98 3.46 29.81 -20.24
C LEU A 98 3.02 30.80 -21.32
N HIS A 99 2.23 30.31 -22.28
CA HIS A 99 1.65 31.12 -23.34
C HIS A 99 0.30 31.69 -22.89
N LYS A 100 0.19 33.01 -22.76
CA LYS A 100 -1.02 33.68 -22.23
C LYS A 100 -2.34 33.38 -22.96
N ASN A 101 -2.28 32.83 -24.18
CA ASN A 101 -3.42 32.46 -25.01
C ASN A 101 -3.70 30.95 -25.04
N GLU A 102 -2.94 30.14 -24.30
CA GLU A 102 -3.22 28.71 -24.19
C GLU A 102 -4.34 28.44 -23.17
N VAL A 103 -4.98 27.27 -23.31
CA VAL A 103 -5.95 26.81 -22.31
C VAL A 103 -5.19 26.25 -21.12
N LEU A 104 -5.51 26.76 -19.93
CA LEU A 104 -5.06 26.18 -18.67
C LEU A 104 -6.10 25.18 -18.18
N TYR A 105 -5.70 23.93 -17.99
CA TYR A 105 -6.47 22.93 -17.26
C TYR A 105 -5.95 22.85 -15.81
N LEU A 106 -6.85 22.94 -14.84
CA LEU A 106 -6.53 22.90 -13.42
C LEU A 106 -7.20 21.67 -12.79
N LEU A 107 -6.42 20.83 -12.12
CA LEU A 107 -6.90 19.67 -11.37
C LEU A 107 -6.47 19.79 -9.90
N HIS A 108 -7.39 19.63 -8.95
CA HIS A 108 -7.00 19.55 -7.55
C HIS A 108 -6.29 18.24 -7.23
N GLY A 109 -5.22 18.32 -6.41
CA GLY A 109 -4.33 17.19 -6.13
C GLY A 109 -4.99 16.04 -5.38
N ASP A 110 -6.11 16.29 -4.71
CA ASP A 110 -6.95 15.32 -3.99
C ASP A 110 -8.09 14.74 -4.85
N THR A 111 -8.15 15.09 -6.13
CA THR A 111 -9.27 14.75 -7.01
C THR A 111 -8.85 13.78 -8.10
N TYR A 112 -9.69 12.79 -8.39
CA TYR A 112 -9.48 11.85 -9.49
C TYR A 112 -10.75 11.67 -10.32
N PHE A 113 -10.56 11.55 -11.63
CA PHE A 113 -11.61 11.19 -12.58
C PHE A 113 -11.20 9.94 -13.36
N LEU A 114 -12.14 9.05 -13.67
CA LEU A 114 -11.86 7.87 -14.52
C LEU A 114 -11.73 8.23 -16.00
N ASN A 115 -12.22 9.40 -16.42
CA ASN A 115 -12.20 9.81 -17.82
C ASN A 115 -12.22 11.35 -17.94
N PHE A 116 -11.40 11.90 -18.85
CA PHE A 116 -11.36 13.32 -19.17
C PHE A 116 -11.88 13.64 -20.59
N ASN A 117 -12.34 12.66 -21.37
CA ASN A 117 -12.65 12.86 -22.80
C ASN A 117 -13.68 13.98 -23.06
N GLU A 118 -14.68 14.15 -22.18
CA GLU A 118 -15.66 15.24 -22.29
C GLU A 118 -15.17 16.58 -21.71
N LEU A 119 -13.98 16.58 -21.11
CA LEU A 119 -13.37 17.72 -20.40
C LEU A 119 -12.32 18.46 -21.25
N VAL A 120 -12.06 18.01 -22.48
CA VAL A 120 -11.13 18.64 -23.43
C VAL A 120 -11.78 19.85 -24.11
N GLN A 121 -11.99 20.91 -23.35
CA GLN A 121 -12.56 22.17 -23.81
C GLN A 121 -12.21 23.29 -22.84
N ALA A 122 -12.20 24.54 -23.33
CA ALA A 122 -11.92 25.71 -22.50
C ALA A 122 -13.15 26.18 -21.72
N ASP A 123 -12.91 26.93 -20.65
CA ASP A 123 -13.93 27.56 -19.80
C ASP A 123 -14.97 26.58 -19.25
N ILE A 124 -14.49 25.51 -18.59
CA ILE A 124 -15.35 24.56 -17.89
C ILE A 124 -15.14 24.55 -16.39
N LEU A 125 -16.21 24.19 -15.69
CA LEU A 125 -16.25 23.91 -14.28
C LEU A 125 -16.92 22.55 -14.09
N THR A 126 -16.19 21.58 -13.57
CA THR A 126 -16.79 20.27 -13.28
C THR A 126 -17.58 20.31 -11.99
N VAL A 127 -18.73 19.64 -11.99
CA VAL A 127 -19.59 19.50 -10.83
C VAL A 127 -20.04 18.05 -10.66
N SER A 128 -20.18 17.60 -9.41
CA SER A 128 -20.58 16.23 -9.10
C SER A 128 -21.58 16.19 -7.96
N LYS A 129 -22.36 15.10 -7.92
CA LYS A 129 -23.29 14.85 -6.83
C LYS A 129 -22.51 14.41 -5.60
N SER A 130 -22.75 15.11 -4.50
CA SER A 130 -22.30 14.74 -3.17
C SER A 130 -23.50 14.43 -2.28
N PHE A 131 -23.35 13.37 -1.48
CA PHE A 131 -24.28 12.98 -0.42
C PHE A 131 -23.77 13.37 0.98
N ASN A 132 -22.57 13.95 1.05
CA ASN A 132 -21.91 14.35 2.29
C ASN A 132 -21.97 15.87 2.48
N SER A 133 -21.92 16.32 3.74
CA SER A 133 -21.99 17.74 4.12
C SER A 133 -20.61 18.38 4.36
N TYR A 134 -19.63 18.10 3.50
CA TYR A 134 -18.33 18.79 3.57
C TYR A 134 -18.42 20.21 3.02
N ASN A 135 -17.41 21.04 3.33
CA ASN A 135 -17.31 22.44 2.94
C ASN A 135 -16.96 22.63 1.45
N TRP A 136 -17.58 21.88 0.55
CA TRP A 136 -17.46 22.12 -0.89
C TRP A 136 -18.33 23.30 -1.32
N GLU A 137 -17.97 23.92 -2.44
CA GLU A 137 -18.81 24.95 -3.05
C GLU A 137 -20.06 24.30 -3.67
N VAL A 138 -21.22 24.62 -3.10
CA VAL A 138 -22.52 24.09 -3.52
C VAL A 138 -23.11 24.94 -4.63
N VAL A 139 -23.38 24.33 -5.78
CA VAL A 139 -24.08 24.97 -6.90
C VAL A 139 -25.58 24.94 -6.70
N ARG A 140 -26.11 23.77 -6.35
CA ARG A 140 -27.53 23.54 -6.06
C ARG A 140 -27.68 22.36 -5.10
N SER A 141 -28.70 22.34 -4.27
CA SER A 141 -28.98 21.23 -3.37
C SER A 141 -30.47 20.88 -3.36
N ASN A 142 -30.76 19.63 -3.01
CA ASN A 142 -32.11 19.15 -2.70
C ASN A 142 -32.07 18.33 -1.39
N SER A 143 -33.18 17.68 -1.03
CA SER A 143 -33.27 16.90 0.21
C SER A 143 -32.40 15.63 0.23
N GLN A 144 -31.87 15.19 -0.90
CA GLN A 144 -31.10 13.94 -1.03
C GLN A 144 -29.62 14.17 -1.30
N HIS A 145 -29.26 15.20 -2.06
CA HIS A 145 -27.87 15.46 -2.45
C HIS A 145 -27.62 16.94 -2.77
N ALA A 146 -26.34 17.32 -2.73
CA ALA A 146 -25.84 18.59 -3.23
C ALA A 146 -25.04 18.38 -4.52
N LEU A 147 -25.17 19.28 -5.49
CA LEU A 147 -24.27 19.37 -6.63
C LEU A 147 -23.16 20.34 -6.27
N VAL A 148 -21.92 19.86 -6.23
CA VAL A 148 -20.74 20.59 -5.74
C VAL A 148 -19.66 20.68 -6.80
N TRP A 149 -18.73 21.64 -6.67
CA TRP A 149 -17.54 21.70 -7.53
C TRP A 149 -16.67 20.46 -7.29
N SER A 150 -16.25 19.81 -8.38
CA SER A 150 -15.52 18.52 -8.31
C SER A 150 -14.02 18.65 -8.57
N GLY A 151 -13.46 19.86 -8.62
CA GLY A 151 -12.00 20.05 -8.59
C GLY A 151 -11.27 20.00 -9.94
N PHE A 152 -11.99 19.96 -11.08
CA PHE A 152 -11.42 20.22 -12.41
C PHE A 152 -12.01 21.47 -13.06
N PHE A 153 -11.14 22.32 -13.58
CA PHE A 153 -11.47 23.58 -14.23
C PHE A 153 -10.66 23.74 -15.51
N SER A 154 -11.18 24.47 -16.49
CA SER A 154 -10.38 24.96 -17.61
C SER A 154 -10.63 26.44 -17.86
N PHE A 155 -9.62 27.15 -18.33
CA PHE A 155 -9.65 28.59 -18.53
C PHE A 155 -9.05 28.94 -19.89
N SER A 156 -9.81 29.64 -20.73
CA SER A 156 -9.32 30.15 -22.03
C SER A 156 -8.40 31.37 -21.89
N SER A 157 -8.49 32.12 -20.79
CA SER A 157 -7.76 33.36 -20.59
C SER A 157 -6.95 33.38 -19.29
N ILE A 158 -5.68 32.95 -19.38
CA ILE A 158 -4.78 32.95 -18.22
C ILE A 158 -4.58 34.38 -17.67
N SER A 159 -4.52 35.38 -18.55
CA SER A 159 -4.38 36.78 -18.14
C SER A 159 -5.56 37.25 -17.28
N TYR A 160 -6.79 36.84 -17.62
CA TYR A 160 -7.97 37.19 -16.84
C TYR A 160 -8.05 36.37 -15.55
N LEU A 161 -7.61 35.11 -15.58
CA LEU A 161 -7.47 34.29 -14.37
C LEU A 161 -6.49 34.92 -13.37
N LEU A 162 -5.30 35.34 -13.82
CA LEU A 162 -4.32 36.06 -13.00
C LEU A 162 -4.92 37.31 -12.34
N LYS A 163 -5.65 38.13 -13.12
CA LYS A 163 -6.39 39.28 -12.59
C LYS A 163 -7.39 38.86 -11.51
N SER A 164 -8.16 37.80 -11.77
CA SER A 164 -9.20 37.31 -10.87
C SER A 164 -8.63 36.82 -9.55
N LEU A 165 -7.58 35.98 -9.60
CA LEU A 165 -6.87 35.48 -8.43
C LEU A 165 -6.20 36.60 -7.63
N THR A 166 -5.66 37.63 -8.30
CA THR A 166 -5.04 38.78 -7.64
C THR A 166 -6.07 39.64 -6.90
N LEU A 167 -7.22 39.93 -7.52
CA LEU A 167 -8.28 40.77 -6.94
C LEU A 167 -9.06 40.04 -5.83
N LYS A 168 -9.16 38.72 -5.90
CA LYS A 168 -9.90 37.87 -4.95
C LYS A 168 -8.96 36.94 -4.18
N LYS A 169 -7.81 37.47 -3.75
CA LYS A 169 -6.72 36.71 -3.13
C LYS A 169 -7.15 35.85 -1.95
N GLU A 170 -8.14 36.30 -1.18
CA GLU A 170 -8.59 35.60 0.04
C GLU A 170 -9.34 34.30 -0.21
N GLY A 171 -9.87 34.06 -1.43
CA GLY A 171 -10.73 32.91 -1.69
C GLY A 171 -10.76 32.49 -3.16
N PHE A 172 -10.43 31.22 -3.39
CA PHE A 172 -10.38 30.63 -4.73
C PHE A 172 -11.75 30.63 -5.41
N VAL A 173 -12.81 30.29 -4.67
CA VAL A 173 -14.18 30.28 -5.18
C VAL A 173 -14.59 31.66 -5.69
N GLU A 174 -14.33 32.71 -4.92
CA GLU A 174 -14.63 34.10 -5.28
C GLU A 174 -13.86 34.55 -6.52
N ALA A 175 -12.60 34.10 -6.66
CA ALA A 175 -11.79 34.37 -7.84
C ALA A 175 -12.39 33.72 -9.09
N ILE A 176 -12.82 32.46 -9.01
CA ILE A 176 -13.43 31.75 -10.14
C ILE A 176 -14.81 32.32 -10.48
N LYS A 177 -15.62 32.71 -9.49
CA LYS A 177 -16.88 33.44 -9.73
C LYS A 177 -16.63 34.76 -10.45
N PHE A 178 -15.63 35.54 -10.04
CA PHE A 178 -15.24 36.78 -10.72
C PHE A 178 -14.72 36.55 -12.15
N TYR A 179 -13.98 35.46 -12.38
CA TYR A 179 -13.60 35.05 -13.74
C TYR A 179 -14.84 34.81 -14.61
N SER A 180 -15.83 34.09 -14.06
CA SER A 180 -17.05 33.69 -14.77
C SER A 180 -17.95 34.84 -15.21
N GLU A 181 -17.81 36.04 -14.61
CA GLU A 181 -18.53 37.24 -15.02
C GLU A 181 -18.10 37.75 -16.41
N SER A 182 -16.87 37.47 -16.83
CA SER A 182 -16.35 37.87 -18.16
C SER A 182 -16.13 36.69 -19.10
N HIS A 183 -15.86 35.50 -18.57
CA HIS A 183 -15.63 34.27 -19.34
C HIS A 183 -16.52 33.17 -18.77
N TYR A 184 -17.68 32.94 -19.40
CA TYR A 184 -18.68 31.99 -18.90
C TYR A 184 -18.10 30.58 -18.72
N LEU A 185 -18.13 30.07 -17.48
CA LEU A 185 -17.71 28.70 -17.18
C LEU A 185 -18.90 27.74 -17.34
N LYS A 186 -18.83 26.87 -18.35
CA LYS A 186 -19.84 25.83 -18.55
C LYS A 186 -19.72 24.78 -17.44
N GLN A 187 -20.81 24.61 -16.68
CA GLN A 187 -20.91 23.55 -15.68
C GLN A 187 -21.12 22.19 -16.37
N LEU A 188 -20.24 21.23 -16.10
CA LEU A 188 -20.35 19.85 -16.60
C LEU A 188 -20.54 18.90 -15.44
N GLU A 189 -21.67 18.19 -15.43
CA GLU A 189 -21.94 17.16 -14.43
C GLU A 189 -21.16 15.89 -14.78
N VAL A 190 -20.31 15.44 -13.86
CA VAL A 190 -19.50 14.23 -14.01
C VAL A 190 -19.86 13.20 -12.93
N GLN A 191 -20.03 11.93 -13.34
CA GLN A 191 -20.42 10.83 -12.45
C GLN A 191 -19.21 10.07 -11.89
N ASP A 192 -18.10 10.03 -12.63
CA ASP A 192 -16.90 9.26 -12.28
C ASP A 192 -15.87 10.10 -11.49
N TRP A 193 -16.34 10.82 -10.47
CA TRP A 193 -15.52 11.65 -9.59
C TRP A 193 -15.20 10.93 -8.28
N PHE A 194 -13.92 10.98 -7.92
CA PHE A 194 -13.40 10.42 -6.67
C PHE A 194 -12.67 11.52 -5.90
N ASP A 195 -13.23 11.86 -4.74
CA ASP A 195 -12.65 12.79 -3.79
C ASP A 195 -11.79 12.04 -2.77
N PHE A 196 -10.57 12.54 -2.56
CA PHE A 196 -9.62 12.09 -1.54
C PHE A 196 -9.22 13.20 -0.55
N GLY A 197 -9.93 14.33 -0.55
CA GLY A 197 -9.65 15.50 0.28
C GLY A 197 -10.07 15.33 1.74
N HIS A 198 -11.00 14.43 2.01
CA HIS A 198 -11.50 14.14 3.36
C HIS A 198 -11.41 12.64 3.70
N ALA A 199 -11.33 12.31 4.99
CA ALA A 199 -11.16 10.93 5.42
C ALA A 199 -12.28 10.00 4.92
N ASN A 200 -13.56 10.37 5.06
CA ASN A 200 -14.64 9.47 4.63
C ASN A 200 -14.71 9.35 3.10
N THR A 201 -14.47 10.43 2.36
CA THR A 201 -14.45 10.38 0.90
C THR A 201 -13.28 9.55 0.41
N TYR A 202 -12.09 9.72 1.00
CA TYR A 202 -10.91 8.91 0.72
C TYR A 202 -11.19 7.40 0.83
N PHE A 203 -11.73 6.93 1.96
CA PHE A 203 -11.99 5.50 2.15
C PHE A 203 -13.08 4.98 1.20
N SER A 204 -14.14 5.75 0.96
CA SER A 204 -15.20 5.37 0.02
C SER A 204 -14.70 5.31 -1.44
N SER A 205 -13.93 6.32 -1.87
CA SER A 205 -13.28 6.39 -3.17
C SER A 205 -12.31 5.23 -3.37
N ARG A 206 -11.50 4.92 -2.36
CA ARG A 206 -10.56 3.80 -2.38
C ARG A 206 -11.27 2.45 -2.52
N ALA A 207 -12.36 2.24 -1.80
CA ALA A 207 -13.19 1.02 -1.89
C ALA A 207 -13.74 0.83 -3.31
N ASN A 208 -14.23 1.91 -3.92
CA ASN A 208 -14.79 1.87 -5.26
C ASN A 208 -13.72 1.56 -6.33
N ILE A 209 -12.56 2.22 -6.28
CA ILE A 209 -11.45 1.97 -7.22
C ILE A 209 -10.92 0.54 -7.10
N THR A 210 -10.76 0.03 -5.88
CA THR A 210 -10.26 -1.34 -5.66
C THR A 210 -11.25 -2.38 -6.15
N THR A 211 -12.55 -2.18 -5.92
CA THR A 211 -13.61 -3.08 -6.43
C THR A 211 -13.64 -3.11 -7.96
N GLN A 212 -13.45 -1.97 -8.62
CA GLN A 212 -13.39 -1.92 -10.09
C GLN A 212 -12.21 -2.68 -10.70
N ARG A 213 -11.12 -2.89 -9.94
CA ARG A 213 -9.95 -3.66 -10.40
C ARG A 213 -10.01 -5.14 -10.05
N ALA A 214 -10.73 -5.50 -8.98
CA ALA A 214 -10.78 -6.86 -8.44
C ALA A 214 -12.02 -7.67 -8.87
N PHE A 215 -12.70 -7.24 -9.96
CA PHE A 215 -14.04 -7.67 -10.42
C PHE A 215 -14.36 -9.17 -10.45
N ASN A 216 -13.37 -10.06 -10.29
CA ASN A 216 -13.56 -11.50 -10.27
C ASN A 216 -13.60 -12.13 -8.85
N ASP A 217 -12.86 -11.59 -7.87
CA ASP A 217 -12.61 -12.29 -6.59
C ASP A 217 -13.04 -11.51 -5.34
N LEU A 218 -13.13 -10.18 -5.39
CA LEU A 218 -13.46 -9.35 -4.23
C LEU A 218 -14.46 -8.25 -4.61
N LYS A 219 -15.63 -8.25 -3.96
CA LYS A 219 -16.69 -7.25 -4.16
C LYS A 219 -17.01 -6.55 -2.85
N ILE A 220 -16.86 -5.23 -2.83
CA ILE A 220 -17.25 -4.38 -1.70
C ILE A 220 -18.58 -3.70 -2.05
N GLN A 221 -19.61 -3.94 -1.24
CA GLN A 221 -20.92 -3.32 -1.43
C GLN A 221 -21.64 -3.19 -0.07
N ASP A 222 -22.24 -2.03 0.19
CA ASP A 222 -23.09 -1.78 1.36
C ASP A 222 -22.44 -2.16 2.71
N GLY A 223 -21.15 -1.87 2.87
CA GLY A 223 -20.39 -2.20 4.09
C GLY A 223 -20.02 -3.68 4.24
N VAL A 224 -20.14 -4.48 3.18
CA VAL A 224 -19.81 -5.90 3.15
C VAL A 224 -18.72 -6.18 2.11
N VAL A 225 -17.72 -6.98 2.49
CA VAL A 225 -16.73 -7.55 1.57
C VAL A 225 -17.07 -8.99 1.30
N LYS A 226 -17.43 -9.31 0.07
CA LYS A 226 -17.62 -10.70 -0.39
C LYS A 226 -16.34 -11.17 -1.07
N LYS A 227 -15.76 -12.26 -0.55
CA LYS A 227 -14.60 -12.94 -1.14
C LYS A 227 -15.02 -14.27 -1.74
N GLN A 228 -14.64 -14.48 -2.99
CA GLN A 228 -14.83 -15.72 -3.74
C GLN A 228 -13.56 -15.98 -4.54
N GLY A 229 -13.31 -17.22 -4.93
CA GLY A 229 -12.12 -17.53 -5.72
C GLY A 229 -11.77 -19.00 -5.74
N LYS A 230 -10.75 -19.33 -6.55
CA LYS A 230 -10.22 -20.70 -6.66
C LYS A 230 -8.81 -20.77 -6.07
N PRO A 231 -8.43 -21.90 -5.43
CA PRO A 231 -9.24 -23.10 -5.21
C PRO A 231 -10.24 -22.93 -4.05
N ASN A 232 -11.45 -23.50 -4.18
CA ASN A 232 -12.55 -23.37 -3.21
C ASN A 232 -12.14 -23.78 -1.78
N ILE A 233 -11.26 -24.78 -1.65
CA ILE A 233 -10.73 -25.25 -0.35
C ILE A 233 -10.04 -24.12 0.44
N LYS A 234 -9.42 -23.15 -0.24
CA LYS A 234 -8.78 -22.01 0.40
C LYS A 234 -9.82 -21.06 0.99
N ILE A 235 -10.86 -20.74 0.22
CA ILE A 235 -11.95 -19.86 0.65
C ILE A 235 -12.72 -20.50 1.82
N GLU A 236 -12.97 -21.80 1.75
CA GLU A 236 -13.60 -22.56 2.84
C GLU A 236 -12.74 -22.57 4.11
N ALA A 237 -11.43 -22.81 3.98
CA ALA A 237 -10.54 -22.83 5.13
C ALA A 237 -10.38 -21.46 5.80
N GLU A 238 -10.34 -20.37 5.00
CA GLU A 238 -10.40 -18.99 5.50
C GLU A 238 -11.66 -18.76 6.34
N ALA A 239 -12.83 -19.14 5.81
CA ALA A 239 -14.11 -18.99 6.52
C ALA A 239 -14.17 -19.83 7.80
N LEU A 240 -13.72 -21.10 7.74
CA LEU A 240 -13.65 -21.98 8.91
C LEU A 240 -12.70 -21.44 9.97
N TRP A 241 -11.62 -20.75 9.60
CA TRP A 241 -10.75 -20.09 10.56
C TRP A 241 -11.53 -19.01 11.32
N TYR A 242 -12.23 -18.10 10.62
CA TYR A 242 -13.07 -17.07 11.24
C TYR A 242 -14.17 -17.64 12.16
N ILE A 243 -14.78 -18.76 11.77
CA ILE A 243 -15.82 -19.44 12.57
C ILE A 243 -15.22 -19.99 13.89
N ASN A 244 -14.04 -20.60 13.82
CA ASN A 244 -13.48 -21.38 14.91
C ASN A 244 -12.50 -20.61 15.82
N VAL A 245 -12.13 -19.37 15.48
CA VAL A 245 -11.25 -18.56 16.34
C VAL A 245 -11.80 -18.39 17.77
N PRO A 246 -10.95 -18.54 18.80
CA PRO A 246 -11.33 -18.32 20.19
C PRO A 246 -11.78 -16.87 20.47
N ARG A 247 -12.61 -16.70 21.51
CA ARG A 247 -13.18 -15.39 21.91
C ARG A 247 -12.12 -14.30 22.12
N ARG A 248 -10.94 -14.65 22.65
CA ARG A 248 -9.83 -13.71 22.89
C ARG A 248 -9.27 -13.07 21.62
N ILE A 249 -9.41 -13.74 20.47
CA ILE A 249 -8.91 -13.29 19.17
C ILE A 249 -9.97 -12.47 18.42
N ARG A 250 -11.26 -12.67 18.71
CA ARG A 250 -12.38 -12.05 17.97
C ARG A 250 -12.32 -10.52 17.88
N LYS A 251 -11.70 -9.83 18.84
CA LYS A 251 -11.53 -8.37 18.77
C LYS A 251 -10.56 -7.91 17.67
N TYR A 252 -9.65 -8.78 17.22
CA TYR A 252 -8.63 -8.50 16.21
C TYR A 252 -9.06 -8.87 14.79
N ILE A 253 -10.27 -9.35 14.57
CA ILE A 253 -10.74 -9.78 13.24
C ILE A 253 -12.01 -9.01 12.87
N PRO A 254 -12.36 -8.92 11.57
CA PRO A 254 -13.68 -8.49 11.14
C PRO A 254 -14.76 -9.49 11.54
N VAL A 255 -15.99 -9.02 11.66
CA VAL A 255 -17.18 -9.86 11.80
C VAL A 255 -17.42 -10.66 10.51
N LEU A 256 -17.52 -11.98 10.64
CA LEU A 256 -18.03 -12.87 9.59
C LEU A 256 -19.56 -12.75 9.53
N LEU A 257 -20.06 -12.30 8.38
CA LEU A 257 -21.48 -12.03 8.14
C LEU A 257 -22.20 -13.20 7.46
N ASP A 258 -21.52 -13.86 6.52
CA ASP A 258 -22.09 -14.96 5.75
C ASP A 258 -20.99 -15.91 5.26
N PHE A 259 -21.34 -17.17 5.03
CA PHE A 259 -20.45 -18.20 4.48
C PHE A 259 -21.27 -19.27 3.78
N ASN A 260 -20.88 -19.60 2.56
CA ASN A 260 -21.46 -20.71 1.82
C ASN A 260 -20.36 -21.59 1.20
N ASN A 261 -20.43 -22.88 1.50
CA ASN A 261 -19.64 -23.94 0.85
C ASN A 261 -20.51 -24.95 0.10
N LYS A 262 -21.81 -24.71 -0.04
CA LYS A 262 -22.73 -25.56 -0.80
C LYS A 262 -22.73 -25.11 -2.27
N ASN A 263 -22.61 -26.07 -3.19
CA ASN A 263 -22.50 -25.90 -4.65
C ASN A 263 -21.11 -25.47 -5.16
N SER A 264 -20.99 -25.16 -6.45
CA SER A 264 -19.74 -24.73 -7.10
C SER A 264 -19.19 -23.38 -6.61
N ASP A 265 -20.02 -22.61 -5.90
CA ASP A 265 -19.78 -21.20 -5.61
C ASP A 265 -19.46 -21.01 -4.11
N THR A 266 -18.23 -21.36 -3.73
CA THR A 266 -17.73 -21.18 -2.35
C THR A 266 -17.37 -19.71 -2.11
N TYR A 267 -17.93 -19.10 -1.07
CA TYR A 267 -17.66 -17.70 -0.69
C TYR A 267 -17.84 -17.47 0.81
N TYR A 268 -17.26 -16.36 1.31
CA TYR A 268 -17.61 -15.79 2.60
C TYR A 268 -17.74 -14.26 2.52
N CYS A 269 -18.44 -13.68 3.49
CA CYS A 269 -18.69 -12.26 3.59
C CYS A 269 -18.21 -11.73 4.95
N LEU A 270 -17.43 -10.65 4.94
CA LEU A 270 -16.95 -9.95 6.14
C LEU A 270 -17.53 -8.54 6.20
N GLU A 271 -17.59 -7.96 7.41
CA GLU A 271 -17.77 -6.51 7.54
C GLU A 271 -16.62 -5.77 6.82
N TYR A 272 -16.97 -4.70 6.09
CA TYR A 272 -15.98 -3.82 5.47
C TYR A 272 -15.39 -2.89 6.52
N LEU A 273 -14.06 -2.91 6.63
CA LEU A 273 -13.30 -2.04 7.52
C LEU A 273 -12.58 -0.96 6.71
N PRO A 274 -13.03 0.32 6.79
CA PRO A 274 -12.42 1.44 6.04
C PRO A 274 -11.14 1.93 6.74
N TYR A 275 -10.14 1.06 6.83
CA TYR A 275 -8.85 1.34 7.47
C TYR A 275 -7.70 1.12 6.49
N ILE A 276 -6.57 1.79 6.71
CA ILE A 276 -5.42 1.67 5.83
C ILE A 276 -4.62 0.40 6.19
N PRO A 277 -4.29 -0.46 5.22
CA PRO A 277 -3.38 -1.57 5.43
C PRO A 277 -1.99 -1.12 5.88
N LEU A 278 -1.35 -1.89 6.76
CA LEU A 278 -0.03 -1.53 7.29
C LEU A 278 1.04 -1.48 6.20
N ASN A 279 0.90 -2.22 5.10
CA ASN A 279 1.87 -2.18 4.00
C ASN A 279 1.87 -0.81 3.31
N GLU A 280 0.68 -0.22 3.11
CA GLU A 280 0.57 1.11 2.54
C GLU A 280 1.07 2.18 3.53
N LEU A 281 0.76 2.04 4.82
CA LEU A 281 1.31 2.95 5.86
C LEU A 281 2.84 2.85 5.95
N PHE A 282 3.39 1.65 5.81
CA PHE A 282 4.83 1.43 5.95
C PHE A 282 5.61 2.01 4.77
N VAL A 283 5.16 1.75 3.54
CA VAL A 283 5.84 2.17 2.32
C VAL A 283 5.53 3.63 1.94
N HIS A 284 4.27 4.05 2.08
CA HIS A 284 3.80 5.34 1.55
C HIS A 284 3.48 6.35 2.65
N GLY A 285 3.25 5.90 3.89
CA GLY A 285 2.99 6.77 5.03
C GLY A 285 4.21 7.59 5.47
N LYS A 286 3.93 8.68 6.18
CA LYS A 286 4.88 9.55 6.89
C LYS A 286 4.60 9.60 8.40
N ASN A 287 3.97 8.54 8.92
CA ASN A 287 3.70 8.33 10.33
C ASN A 287 4.99 8.27 11.15
N GLU A 288 5.01 8.92 12.31
CA GLU A 288 6.19 8.97 13.19
C GLU A 288 6.56 7.60 13.77
N VAL A 289 7.83 7.44 14.14
CA VAL A 289 8.36 6.20 14.76
C VAL A 289 7.58 5.83 16.04
N LEU A 290 7.17 6.83 16.84
CA LEU A 290 6.36 6.60 18.04
C LEU A 290 5.00 5.96 17.75
N GLN A 291 4.38 6.29 16.61
CA GLN A 291 3.12 5.67 16.20
C GLN A 291 3.34 4.20 15.80
N TRP A 292 4.46 3.90 15.14
CA TRP A 292 4.84 2.53 14.80
C TRP A 292 5.15 1.67 16.02
N ASN A 293 5.79 2.23 17.05
CA ASN A 293 5.98 1.51 18.31
C ASN A 293 4.64 1.08 18.92
N LYS A 294 3.61 1.94 18.90
CA LYS A 294 2.25 1.56 19.33
C LYS A 294 1.66 0.45 18.46
N ILE A 295 1.83 0.52 17.14
CA ILE A 295 1.38 -0.52 16.22
C ILE A 295 2.05 -1.87 16.58
N PHE A 296 3.35 -1.87 16.85
CA PHE A 296 4.07 -3.06 17.29
C PHE A 296 3.54 -3.60 18.62
N ASP A 297 3.21 -2.74 19.59
CA ASP A 297 2.58 -3.17 20.84
C ASP A 297 1.24 -3.90 20.57
N LYS A 298 0.40 -3.38 19.67
CA LYS A 298 -0.87 -4.04 19.31
C LYS A 298 -0.66 -5.37 18.59
N ILE A 299 0.34 -5.46 17.73
CA ILE A 299 0.71 -6.71 17.05
C ILE A 299 1.21 -7.74 18.06
N PHE A 300 2.04 -7.32 19.02
CA PHE A 300 2.50 -8.18 20.10
C PHE A 300 1.33 -8.68 20.96
N GLU A 301 0.38 -7.81 21.32
CA GLU A 301 -0.84 -8.20 22.03
C GLU A 301 -1.66 -9.23 21.26
N TYR A 302 -1.80 -9.08 19.94
CA TYR A 302 -2.47 -10.07 19.08
C TYR A 302 -1.75 -11.42 19.12
N ILE A 303 -0.44 -11.45 18.90
CA ILE A 303 0.34 -12.70 18.92
C ILE A 303 0.24 -13.38 20.28
N LYS A 304 0.30 -12.62 21.37
CA LYS A 304 0.10 -13.13 22.73
C LYS A 304 -1.29 -13.71 22.92
N ALA A 305 -2.33 -13.05 22.40
CA ALA A 305 -3.69 -13.57 22.41
C ALA A 305 -3.85 -14.82 21.52
N SER A 306 -3.04 -14.99 20.48
CA SER A 306 -3.07 -16.16 19.61
C SER A 306 -2.40 -17.39 20.20
N LYS A 307 -1.57 -17.25 21.23
CA LYS A 307 -0.94 -18.40 21.91
C LYS A 307 -2.00 -19.40 22.40
N ALA A 308 -1.68 -20.68 22.26
CA ALA A 308 -2.54 -21.75 22.77
C ALA A 308 -2.58 -21.69 24.30
N VAL A 309 -3.75 -21.91 24.88
CA VAL A 309 -3.89 -22.12 26.33
C VAL A 309 -3.95 -23.61 26.65
N ASP A 310 -3.66 -23.97 27.89
CA ASP A 310 -3.60 -25.37 28.32
C ASP A 310 -4.90 -26.12 28.01
N GLY A 311 -4.77 -27.28 27.36
CA GLY A 311 -5.89 -28.13 26.96
C GLY A 311 -6.57 -27.75 25.63
N GLU A 312 -6.16 -26.69 24.93
CA GLU A 312 -6.69 -26.36 23.59
C GLU A 312 -6.17 -27.30 22.49
N ILE A 313 -5.02 -27.94 22.72
CA ILE A 313 -4.38 -28.83 21.75
C ILE A 313 -4.26 -30.22 22.38
N THR A 314 -4.88 -31.20 21.74
CA THR A 314 -4.89 -32.59 22.20
C THR A 314 -3.81 -33.44 21.53
N ASP A 315 -3.47 -33.17 20.26
CA ASP A 315 -2.51 -33.96 19.47
C ASP A 315 -1.44 -33.08 18.80
N PHE A 316 -0.26 -32.99 19.42
CA PHE A 316 0.85 -32.17 18.90
C PHE A 316 1.60 -32.82 17.72
N LEU A 317 1.69 -34.15 17.65
CA LEU A 317 2.54 -34.85 16.69
C LEU A 317 2.15 -34.62 15.20
N PRO A 318 0.87 -34.79 14.79
CA PRO A 318 0.48 -34.56 13.38
C PRO A 318 0.60 -33.08 12.98
N ILE A 319 0.35 -32.19 13.95
CA ILE A 319 0.47 -30.73 13.81
C ILE A 319 1.94 -30.38 13.51
N ASN A 320 2.89 -30.95 14.26
CA ASN A 320 4.32 -30.69 14.12
C ASN A 320 4.84 -31.09 12.74
N GLU A 321 4.55 -32.31 12.29
CA GLU A 321 5.05 -32.79 11.00
C GLU A 321 4.54 -31.92 9.84
N SER A 322 3.24 -31.60 9.85
CA SER A 322 2.62 -30.78 8.81
C SER A 322 3.16 -29.35 8.80
N ILE A 323 3.36 -28.74 9.97
CA ILE A 323 3.87 -27.37 10.07
C ILE A 323 5.35 -27.29 9.71
N VAL A 324 6.18 -28.22 10.17
CA VAL A 324 7.61 -28.23 9.83
C VAL A 324 7.75 -28.32 8.30
N ASN A 325 6.99 -29.21 7.66
CA ASN A 325 7.00 -29.34 6.20
C ASN A 325 6.53 -28.07 5.46
N LEU A 326 5.71 -27.22 6.09
CA LEU A 326 5.26 -25.95 5.53
C LEU A 326 6.42 -24.99 5.25
N TYR A 327 7.47 -24.99 6.07
CA TYR A 327 8.62 -24.11 5.90
C TYR A 327 9.93 -24.83 5.57
N THR A 328 9.99 -26.16 5.63
CA THR A 328 11.16 -26.95 5.20
C THR A 328 10.96 -27.50 3.78
N GLN A 329 10.16 -28.55 3.63
CA GLN A 329 9.98 -29.26 2.37
C GLN A 329 9.40 -28.36 1.29
N LYS A 330 8.38 -27.57 1.63
CA LYS A 330 7.80 -26.60 0.70
C LYS A 330 8.81 -25.58 0.18
N SER A 331 9.68 -25.09 1.06
CA SER A 331 10.73 -24.12 0.69
C SER A 331 11.77 -24.78 -0.22
N ARG A 332 12.14 -26.03 0.08
CA ARG A 332 13.04 -26.85 -0.75
C ARG A 332 12.47 -27.06 -2.15
N ASP A 333 11.26 -27.58 -2.25
CA ASP A 333 10.62 -27.92 -3.53
C ASP A 333 10.50 -26.68 -4.42
N ARG A 334 9.99 -25.58 -3.86
CA ARG A 334 9.77 -24.34 -4.61
C ARG A 334 11.07 -23.64 -4.99
N PHE A 335 12.08 -23.67 -4.13
CA PHE A 335 13.35 -23.05 -4.48
C PHE A 335 14.06 -23.83 -5.59
N ILE A 336 14.04 -25.17 -5.54
CA ILE A 336 14.59 -26.01 -6.61
C ILE A 336 13.83 -25.77 -7.91
N GLN A 337 12.49 -25.74 -7.87
CA GLN A 337 11.66 -25.43 -9.04
C GLN A 337 12.05 -24.10 -9.70
N TYR A 338 12.27 -23.05 -8.91
CA TYR A 338 12.72 -21.75 -9.42
C TYR A 338 14.12 -21.81 -10.04
N LEU A 339 15.06 -22.49 -9.38
CA LEU A 339 16.43 -22.61 -9.90
C LEU A 339 16.45 -23.38 -11.22
N GLU A 340 15.63 -24.42 -11.35
CA GLU A 340 15.44 -25.16 -12.60
C GLU A 340 14.83 -24.28 -13.70
N SER A 341 13.81 -23.48 -13.39
CA SER A 341 13.18 -22.60 -14.40
C SER A 341 14.11 -21.50 -14.91
N GLU A 342 14.97 -20.97 -14.04
CA GLU A 342 15.97 -19.94 -14.38
C GLU A 342 17.30 -20.51 -14.87
N ASN A 343 17.42 -21.84 -14.98
CA ASN A 343 18.65 -22.55 -15.35
C ASN A 343 19.87 -22.18 -14.46
N ILE A 344 19.61 -22.02 -13.15
CA ILE A 344 20.61 -21.70 -12.13
C ILE A 344 21.00 -22.99 -11.40
N SER A 345 22.29 -23.32 -11.39
CA SER A 345 22.77 -24.46 -10.62
C SER A 345 22.63 -24.24 -9.10
N VAL A 346 22.14 -25.25 -8.38
CA VAL A 346 22.10 -25.28 -6.90
C VAL A 346 23.49 -25.15 -6.27
N GLU A 347 24.55 -25.47 -7.04
CA GLU A 347 25.95 -25.37 -6.65
C GLU A 347 26.54 -23.97 -6.93
N LYS A 348 25.76 -23.05 -7.52
CA LYS A 348 26.21 -21.68 -7.82
C LYS A 348 26.54 -20.94 -6.53
N GLU A 349 27.64 -20.21 -6.57
CA GLU A 349 28.04 -19.25 -5.54
C GLU A 349 27.79 -17.84 -6.08
N ILE A 350 27.34 -16.94 -5.21
CA ILE A 350 27.02 -15.56 -5.58
C ILE A 350 27.94 -14.62 -4.81
N LEU A 351 28.47 -13.62 -5.52
CA LEU A 351 29.15 -12.48 -4.93
C LEU A 351 28.07 -11.45 -4.53
N TYR A 352 27.86 -11.27 -3.23
CA TYR A 352 26.93 -10.27 -2.72
C TYR A 352 27.72 -9.22 -1.94
N ARG A 353 27.61 -7.93 -2.32
CA ARG A 353 28.44 -6.84 -1.75
C ARG A 353 29.93 -7.20 -1.67
N ASN A 354 30.47 -7.73 -2.76
CA ASN A 354 31.85 -8.18 -2.90
C ASN A 354 32.30 -9.28 -1.94
N LYS A 355 31.38 -9.96 -1.24
CA LYS A 355 31.68 -11.17 -0.47
C LYS A 355 31.04 -12.39 -1.11
N LYS A 356 31.81 -13.46 -1.16
CA LYS A 356 31.35 -14.75 -1.67
C LYS A 356 30.43 -15.42 -0.65
N LEU A 357 29.16 -15.58 -1.01
CA LEU A 357 28.20 -16.36 -0.23
C LEU A 357 28.42 -17.87 -0.44
N PRO A 358 27.97 -18.72 0.51
CA PRO A 358 27.91 -20.15 0.30
C PRO A 358 27.08 -20.50 -0.95
N LYS A 359 27.24 -21.74 -1.41
CA LYS A 359 26.39 -22.30 -2.47
C LYS A 359 24.91 -22.16 -2.12
N LEU A 360 24.07 -21.93 -3.12
CA LEU A 360 22.62 -21.75 -2.93
C LEU A 360 21.97 -22.89 -2.14
N LYS A 361 22.35 -24.14 -2.43
CA LYS A 361 21.93 -25.31 -1.65
C LYS A 361 22.30 -25.19 -0.17
N ASN A 362 23.52 -24.76 0.14
CA ASN A 362 23.99 -24.67 1.52
C ASN A 362 23.26 -23.56 2.30
N ILE A 363 22.89 -22.46 1.64
CA ILE A 363 22.06 -21.40 2.24
C ILE A 363 20.70 -21.97 2.66
N LEU A 364 20.04 -22.71 1.76
CA LEU A 364 18.75 -23.35 2.02
C LEU A 364 18.83 -24.35 3.20
N GLU A 365 19.81 -25.26 3.18
CA GLU A 365 19.97 -26.27 4.24
C GLU A 365 20.34 -25.65 5.59
N ASP A 366 21.24 -24.65 5.61
CA ASP A 366 21.62 -23.95 6.85
C ASP A 366 20.40 -23.26 7.48
N CYS A 367 19.57 -22.60 6.65
CA CYS A 367 18.36 -21.98 7.15
C CYS A 367 17.37 -23.01 7.70
N ILE A 368 17.14 -24.12 6.99
CA ILE A 368 16.27 -25.21 7.45
C ILE A 368 16.75 -25.76 8.81
N ALA A 369 18.06 -26.06 8.93
CA ALA A 369 18.64 -26.61 10.15
C ALA A 369 18.46 -25.64 11.34
N LYS A 370 18.65 -24.34 11.13
CA LYS A 370 18.48 -23.31 12.15
C LYS A 370 17.03 -23.20 12.61
N VAL A 371 16.05 -23.21 11.69
CA VAL A 371 14.63 -23.11 12.05
C VAL A 371 14.13 -24.34 12.80
N ILE A 372 14.57 -25.55 12.44
CA ILE A 372 14.18 -26.79 13.14
C ILE A 372 14.62 -26.77 14.61
N ASN A 373 15.77 -26.15 14.90
CA ASN A 373 16.29 -26.05 16.27
C ASN A 373 15.57 -25.00 17.13
N LEU A 374 14.72 -24.15 16.54
CA LEU A 374 13.93 -23.18 17.29
C LEU A 374 12.70 -23.85 17.92
N LYS A 375 12.45 -23.54 19.20
CA LYS A 375 11.28 -24.01 19.95
C LYS A 375 9.98 -23.71 19.22
N MET A 376 9.07 -24.68 19.12
CA MET A 376 7.74 -24.47 18.55
C MET A 376 6.86 -23.65 19.50
N ILE A 377 6.14 -22.66 18.95
CA ILE A 377 5.22 -21.81 19.71
C ILE A 377 3.82 -22.09 19.20
N TYR A 378 3.10 -22.96 19.91
CA TYR A 378 1.76 -23.34 19.48
C TYR A 378 0.74 -22.23 19.74
N GLY A 379 -0.13 -22.02 18.76
CA GLY A 379 -1.23 -21.07 18.86
C GLY A 379 -2.15 -21.14 17.67
N VAL A 380 -3.18 -20.30 17.70
CA VAL A 380 -4.07 -20.05 16.57
C VAL A 380 -3.25 -19.31 15.51
N MET A 381 -2.81 -20.04 14.50
CA MET A 381 -1.90 -19.52 13.49
C MET A 381 -2.72 -18.77 12.44
N HIS A 382 -2.29 -17.55 12.12
CA HIS A 382 -2.80 -16.81 10.99
C HIS A 382 -2.30 -17.45 9.69
N GLY A 383 -1.01 -17.77 9.60
CA GLY A 383 -0.36 -18.45 8.48
C GLY A 383 -0.03 -17.54 7.29
N ASP A 384 -0.40 -16.26 7.37
CA ASP A 384 0.00 -15.20 6.43
C ASP A 384 0.01 -13.83 7.11
N LEU A 385 0.63 -13.75 8.29
CA LEU A 385 0.61 -12.57 9.15
C LEU A 385 1.56 -11.46 8.64
N CYS A 386 1.30 -10.93 7.45
CA CYS A 386 2.06 -9.84 6.82
C CYS A 386 1.31 -8.51 6.86
N PHE A 387 2.01 -7.41 6.56
CA PHE A 387 1.43 -6.07 6.63
C PHE A 387 0.25 -5.84 5.67
N SER A 388 0.21 -6.51 4.52
CA SER A 388 -0.94 -6.44 3.60
C SER A 388 -2.22 -7.05 4.17
N ASN A 389 -2.07 -7.92 5.16
CA ASN A 389 -3.16 -8.62 5.84
C ASN A 389 -3.46 -8.00 7.22
N MET A 390 -2.96 -6.79 7.48
CA MET A 390 -3.19 -6.05 8.72
C MET A 390 -3.72 -4.66 8.42
N LEU A 391 -4.81 -4.28 9.07
CA LEU A 391 -5.35 -2.93 9.07
C LEU A 391 -5.10 -2.25 10.41
N PHE A 392 -4.86 -0.95 10.40
CA PHE A 392 -4.77 -0.14 11.62
C PHE A 392 -5.93 0.85 11.73
N ASP A 393 -6.64 0.79 12.85
CA ASP A 393 -7.66 1.76 13.24
C ASP A 393 -7.02 2.79 14.16
N SER A 394 -6.60 3.92 13.60
CA SER A 394 -5.92 4.98 14.37
C SER A 394 -6.81 5.59 15.45
N ARG A 395 -8.12 5.61 15.22
CA ARG A 395 -9.11 6.20 16.14
C ARG A 395 -9.41 5.27 17.31
N GLY A 396 -9.49 3.97 17.02
CA GLY A 396 -9.71 2.92 18.01
C GLY A 396 -8.44 2.35 18.66
N ASP A 397 -7.26 2.80 18.23
CA ASP A 397 -5.94 2.31 18.67
C ASP A 397 -5.85 0.78 18.69
N ARG A 398 -6.23 0.16 17.57
CA ARG A 398 -6.33 -1.30 17.43
C ARG A 398 -5.94 -1.76 16.03
N ILE A 399 -5.49 -3.01 15.95
CA ILE A 399 -5.25 -3.68 14.67
C ILE A 399 -6.38 -4.66 14.35
N LYS A 400 -6.56 -4.90 13.04
CA LYS A 400 -7.43 -5.93 12.51
C LYS A 400 -6.64 -6.81 11.53
N VAL A 401 -6.69 -8.12 11.68
CA VAL A 401 -6.04 -9.08 10.77
C VAL A 401 -7.06 -9.68 9.82
N LEU A 402 -6.65 -9.89 8.58
CA LEU A 402 -7.45 -10.36 7.46
C LEU A 402 -6.78 -11.53 6.77
N ASP A 403 -7.53 -12.28 5.95
CA ASP A 403 -6.96 -13.30 5.07
C ASP A 403 -6.08 -14.36 5.76
N PRO A 404 -6.60 -15.05 6.80
CA PRO A 404 -5.89 -16.16 7.42
C PRO A 404 -5.70 -17.32 6.44
N ARG A 405 -4.72 -18.18 6.65
CA ARG A 405 -4.43 -19.32 5.79
C ARG A 405 -5.42 -20.46 5.96
N GLY A 406 -5.77 -20.79 7.21
CA GLY A 406 -6.69 -21.89 7.58
C GLY A 406 -6.27 -23.31 7.17
N LEU A 407 -5.13 -23.49 6.48
CA LEU A 407 -4.69 -24.77 5.89
C LEU A 407 -3.28 -25.16 6.33
N ASN A 408 -3.10 -26.45 6.63
CA ASN A 408 -1.79 -27.06 6.88
C ASN A 408 -1.05 -27.40 5.55
N TYR A 409 0.11 -28.06 5.62
CA TYR A 409 0.87 -28.44 4.42
C TYR A 409 0.16 -29.49 3.54
N LYS A 410 -0.70 -30.33 4.14
CA LYS A 410 -1.50 -31.36 3.47
C LYS A 410 -2.82 -30.82 2.87
N ASN A 411 -3.04 -29.50 2.90
CA ASN A 411 -4.29 -28.84 2.51
C ASN A 411 -5.52 -29.27 3.34
N GLU A 412 -5.30 -29.65 4.60
CA GLU A 412 -6.37 -29.91 5.56
C GLU A 412 -6.60 -28.66 6.41
N PHE A 413 -7.84 -28.44 6.84
CA PHE A 413 -8.16 -27.35 7.76
C PHE A 413 -7.33 -27.48 9.05
N SER A 414 -6.68 -26.40 9.44
CA SER A 414 -5.96 -26.31 10.71
C SER A 414 -6.09 -24.90 11.27
N LEU A 415 -6.68 -24.80 12.46
CA LEU A 415 -6.73 -23.57 13.24
C LEU A 415 -5.41 -23.32 13.96
N PHE A 416 -4.85 -24.38 14.54
CA PHE A 416 -3.61 -24.30 15.31
C PHE A 416 -2.39 -24.52 14.41
N GLY A 417 -1.30 -23.84 14.77
CA GLY A 417 -0.05 -23.86 14.04
C GLY A 417 1.13 -23.41 14.90
N ASP A 418 2.24 -23.08 14.24
CA ASP A 418 3.43 -22.54 14.87
C ASP A 418 3.50 -21.03 14.66
N LEU A 419 3.37 -20.27 15.73
CA LEU A 419 3.42 -18.81 15.72
C LEU A 419 4.80 -18.28 15.31
N LYS A 420 5.85 -19.10 15.28
CA LYS A 420 7.11 -18.73 14.62
C LYS A 420 6.91 -18.39 13.14
N TYR A 421 5.99 -19.08 12.45
CA TYR A 421 5.71 -18.81 11.04
C TYR A 421 5.05 -17.43 10.87
N ASP A 422 4.11 -17.10 11.76
CA ASP A 422 3.50 -15.77 11.82
C ASP A 422 4.52 -14.68 12.16
N PHE A 423 5.45 -14.96 13.09
CA PHE A 423 6.55 -14.05 13.39
C PHE A 423 7.45 -13.81 12.18
N ALA A 424 7.85 -14.87 11.48
CA ALA A 424 8.66 -14.74 10.27
C ALA A 424 7.90 -13.99 9.17
N LYS A 425 6.58 -14.16 9.08
CA LYS A 425 5.74 -13.43 8.15
C LYS A 425 5.68 -11.93 8.48
N LEU A 426 5.56 -11.58 9.77
CA LEU A 426 5.65 -10.20 10.20
C LEU A 426 7.03 -9.58 9.90
N THR A 427 8.10 -10.30 10.23
CA THR A 427 9.48 -9.87 10.00
C THR A 427 9.80 -9.74 8.51
N HIS A 428 9.16 -10.52 7.62
CA HIS A 428 9.35 -10.36 6.18
C HIS A 428 8.87 -9.00 5.67
N SER A 429 7.79 -8.44 6.25
CA SER A 429 7.29 -7.13 5.86
C SER A 429 8.24 -6.04 6.35
N ILE A 430 8.66 -6.10 7.62
CA ILE A 430 9.39 -5.02 8.30
C ILE A 430 10.88 -4.99 7.97
N VAL A 431 11.55 -6.15 8.05
CA VAL A 431 13.01 -6.28 7.86
C VAL A 431 13.32 -6.82 6.48
N GLY A 432 12.46 -7.72 6.00
CA GLY A 432 12.52 -8.21 4.63
C GLY A 432 12.14 -7.19 3.57
N PHE A 433 11.47 -6.09 3.93
CA PHE A 433 11.02 -5.05 3.00
C PHE A 433 10.22 -5.62 1.82
N TYR A 434 9.44 -6.68 2.05
CA TYR A 434 8.61 -7.30 1.01
C TYR A 434 7.69 -6.29 0.33
N ASP A 435 7.04 -5.44 1.13
CA ASP A 435 6.09 -4.46 0.63
C ASP A 435 6.78 -3.39 -0.24
N PHE A 436 8.06 -3.08 0.00
CA PHE A 436 8.86 -2.24 -0.90
C PHE A 436 9.16 -2.95 -2.23
N ILE A 437 9.34 -4.28 -2.25
CA ILE A 437 9.46 -5.03 -3.51
C ILE A 437 8.15 -4.97 -4.29
N ILE A 438 7.01 -5.16 -3.60
CA ILE A 438 5.69 -5.09 -4.24
C ILE A 438 5.44 -3.69 -4.83
N SER A 439 5.79 -2.63 -4.11
CA SER A 439 5.66 -1.25 -4.62
C SER A 439 6.75 -0.83 -5.62
N GLY A 440 7.77 -1.65 -5.86
CA GLY A 440 8.87 -1.34 -6.79
C GLY A 440 9.92 -0.36 -6.23
N TYR A 441 9.96 -0.17 -4.91
CA TYR A 441 10.81 0.82 -4.23
C TYR A 441 12.19 0.21 -3.91
N TYR A 442 12.85 -0.28 -4.96
CA TYR A 442 14.18 -0.87 -4.87
C TYR A 442 15.00 -0.59 -6.14
N LYS A 443 16.27 -0.97 -6.10
CA LYS A 443 17.19 -1.04 -7.23
C LYS A 443 18.08 -2.25 -7.05
N ILE A 444 18.39 -2.92 -8.15
CA ILE A 444 19.40 -3.96 -8.20
C ILE A 444 20.63 -3.36 -8.88
N GLU A 445 21.78 -3.47 -8.25
CA GLU A 445 23.07 -3.07 -8.82
C GLU A 445 23.94 -4.30 -9.03
N GLU A 446 24.60 -4.36 -10.18
CA GLU A 446 25.54 -5.40 -10.57
C GLU A 446 26.84 -4.73 -11.00
N GLU A 447 27.93 -5.06 -10.30
CA GLU A 447 29.27 -4.58 -10.60
C GLU A 447 29.89 -5.39 -11.75
N SER A 448 30.93 -4.84 -12.39
CA SER A 448 31.64 -5.49 -13.50
C SER A 448 32.28 -6.83 -13.13
N ASN A 449 32.55 -7.06 -11.85
CA ASN A 449 33.07 -8.32 -11.32
C ASN A 449 31.97 -9.38 -11.04
N GLY A 450 30.70 -9.06 -11.34
CA GLY A 450 29.53 -9.92 -11.08
C GLY A 450 28.99 -9.86 -9.66
N SER A 451 29.51 -8.97 -8.80
CA SER A 451 28.96 -8.69 -7.47
C SER A 451 27.62 -7.99 -7.59
N ILE A 452 26.63 -8.48 -6.84
CA ILE A 452 25.28 -7.93 -6.83
C ILE A 452 24.93 -7.30 -5.48
N GLN A 453 24.01 -6.34 -5.50
CA GLN A 453 23.30 -5.88 -4.31
C GLN A 453 21.90 -5.38 -4.64
N ILE A 454 20.96 -5.63 -3.73
CA ILE A 454 19.66 -4.96 -3.74
C ILE A 454 19.68 -3.80 -2.74
N ILE A 455 19.19 -2.65 -3.19
CA ILE A 455 19.09 -1.41 -2.42
C ILE A 455 17.61 -1.04 -2.36
N PHE A 456 17.10 -0.87 -1.15
CA PHE A 456 15.74 -0.37 -0.91
C PHE A 456 15.76 1.14 -0.75
N ASP A 457 14.76 1.81 -1.27
CA ASP A 457 14.57 3.23 -1.04
C ASP A 457 13.80 3.46 0.26
N ILE A 458 14.53 3.41 1.36
CA ILE A 458 14.00 3.64 2.71
C ILE A 458 14.51 4.98 3.25
N ASP A 459 13.66 5.71 3.95
CA ASP A 459 14.03 6.92 4.68
C ASP A 459 14.48 6.60 6.13
N ASP A 460 15.09 7.57 6.81
CA ASP A 460 15.57 7.44 8.19
C ASP A 460 14.46 6.95 9.14
N ARG A 461 13.22 7.38 8.87
CA ARG A 461 12.02 6.95 9.60
C ARG A 461 11.81 5.44 9.46
N THR A 462 11.78 4.93 8.24
CA THR A 462 11.61 3.50 7.96
C THR A 462 12.76 2.69 8.56
N GLN A 463 13.99 3.18 8.44
CA GLN A 463 15.16 2.54 9.06
C GLN A 463 15.03 2.47 10.58
N ALA A 464 14.61 3.56 11.24
CA ALA A 464 14.40 3.59 12.68
C ALA A 464 13.28 2.65 13.12
N ILE A 465 12.17 2.58 12.37
CA ILE A 465 11.07 1.64 12.62
C ILE A 465 11.58 0.19 12.58
N SER A 466 12.31 -0.18 11.52
CA SER A 466 12.87 -1.53 11.39
C SER A 466 13.89 -1.83 12.49
N GLN A 467 14.73 -0.88 12.88
CA GLN A 467 15.72 -1.08 13.93
C GLN A 467 15.08 -1.26 15.32
N ASN A 468 14.06 -0.45 15.65
CA ASN A 468 13.30 -0.62 16.89
C ASN A 468 12.65 -2.02 16.93
N PHE A 469 12.04 -2.45 15.82
CA PHE A 469 11.48 -3.78 15.73
C PHE A 469 12.53 -4.88 15.96
N ILE A 470 13.70 -4.79 15.32
CA ILE A 470 14.78 -5.78 15.48
C ILE A 470 15.28 -5.86 16.94
N ASN A 471 15.37 -4.71 17.62
CA ASN A 471 15.94 -4.64 18.96
C ASN A 471 14.94 -5.05 20.05
N ASP A 472 13.66 -4.66 19.89
CA ASP A 472 12.70 -4.69 20.98
C ASP A 472 11.63 -5.78 20.81
N PHE A 473 11.38 -6.25 19.59
CA PHE A 473 10.30 -7.21 19.33
C PHE A 473 10.76 -8.65 19.57
N ILE A 474 10.14 -9.32 20.55
CA ILE A 474 10.47 -10.70 20.96
C ILE A 474 9.17 -11.46 21.15
N ILE A 475 9.12 -12.71 20.68
CA ILE A 475 8.00 -13.62 20.97
C ILE A 475 8.53 -14.78 21.81
N GLU A 476 8.03 -14.88 23.04
CA GLU A 476 8.56 -15.78 24.06
C GLU A 476 10.06 -15.53 24.30
N GLU A 477 10.93 -16.36 23.73
CA GLU A 477 12.39 -16.29 23.86
C GLU A 477 13.06 -16.11 22.49
N ILE A 478 12.27 -15.94 21.41
CA ILE A 478 12.77 -15.86 20.05
C ILE A 478 12.83 -14.40 19.62
N THR A 479 14.03 -13.93 19.36
CA THR A 479 14.32 -12.59 18.85
C THR A 479 14.11 -12.49 17.34
N VAL A 480 14.02 -11.27 16.82
CA VAL A 480 13.99 -11.02 15.37
C VAL A 480 15.20 -11.63 14.66
N LYS A 481 16.39 -11.59 15.28
CA LYS A 481 17.62 -12.13 14.69
C LYS A 481 17.56 -13.66 14.58
N GLU A 482 16.97 -14.34 15.55
CA GLU A 482 16.84 -15.80 15.54
C GLU A 482 15.81 -16.30 14.54
N ILE A 483 14.76 -15.53 14.25
CA ILE A 483 13.73 -15.93 13.27
C ILE A 483 14.14 -15.70 11.81
N MET A 484 15.20 -14.92 11.54
CA MET A 484 15.65 -14.58 10.19
C MET A 484 15.88 -15.75 9.23
N PRO A 485 16.42 -16.92 9.64
CA PRO A 485 16.51 -18.07 8.77
C PRO A 485 15.15 -18.47 8.17
N LEU A 486 14.06 -18.37 8.94
CA LEU A 486 12.72 -18.63 8.42
C LEU A 486 12.26 -17.53 7.45
N VAL A 487 12.63 -16.27 7.69
CA VAL A 487 12.36 -15.17 6.75
C VAL A 487 13.06 -15.39 5.41
N VAL A 488 14.32 -15.84 5.41
CA VAL A 488 15.05 -16.22 4.20
C VAL A 488 14.30 -17.34 3.46
N LEU A 489 13.89 -18.40 4.17
CA LEU A 489 13.13 -19.50 3.57
C LEU A 489 11.79 -19.02 2.98
N LEU A 490 11.10 -18.07 3.61
CA LEU A 490 9.89 -17.47 3.05
C LEU A 490 10.16 -16.83 1.68
N PHE A 491 11.22 -16.02 1.54
CA PHE A 491 11.61 -15.41 0.26
C PHE A 491 12.00 -16.45 -0.80
N LEU A 492 12.73 -17.50 -0.42
CA LEU A 492 13.07 -18.59 -1.36
C LEU A 492 11.81 -19.36 -1.81
N SER A 493 10.87 -19.59 -0.89
CA SER A 493 9.65 -20.36 -1.14
C SER A 493 8.58 -19.61 -1.94
N MET A 494 8.67 -18.29 -2.08
CA MET A 494 7.68 -17.50 -2.82
C MET A 494 8.06 -17.28 -4.29
N LEU A 495 9.30 -17.57 -4.69
CA LEU A 495 9.79 -17.27 -6.05
C LEU A 495 8.91 -17.85 -7.16
N PRO A 496 8.49 -19.14 -7.13
CA PRO A 496 7.62 -19.67 -8.19
C PRO A 496 6.21 -19.07 -8.24
N LEU A 497 5.80 -18.32 -7.22
CA LEU A 497 4.47 -17.69 -7.17
C LEU A 497 4.44 -16.28 -7.79
N HIS A 498 5.60 -15.79 -8.24
CA HIS A 498 5.78 -14.44 -8.78
C HIS A 498 6.39 -14.46 -10.18
N ASP A 499 6.15 -15.54 -10.93
CA ASP A 499 6.61 -15.71 -12.33
C ASP A 499 5.98 -14.70 -13.29
N ASP A 500 4.80 -14.17 -12.96
CA ASP A 500 4.10 -13.08 -13.65
C ASP A 500 4.88 -11.75 -13.65
N ARG A 501 5.79 -11.57 -12.68
CA ARG A 501 6.61 -10.37 -12.51
C ARG A 501 8.10 -10.73 -12.30
N PRO A 502 8.82 -11.07 -13.39
CA PRO A 502 10.23 -11.47 -13.32
C PRO A 502 11.14 -10.45 -12.60
N ASP A 503 10.82 -9.16 -12.73
CA ASP A 503 11.52 -8.07 -12.04
C ASP A 503 11.39 -8.17 -10.51
N ARG A 504 10.19 -8.48 -10.01
CA ARG A 504 9.93 -8.69 -8.57
C ARG A 504 10.49 -10.02 -8.10
N GLN A 505 10.36 -11.08 -8.92
CA GLN A 505 10.91 -12.40 -8.62
C GLN A 505 12.44 -12.34 -8.42
N LYS A 506 13.16 -11.65 -9.32
CA LYS A 506 14.61 -11.41 -9.20
C LYS A 506 14.95 -10.63 -7.93
N ALA A 507 14.15 -9.61 -7.61
CA ALA A 507 14.33 -8.81 -6.40
C ALA A 507 14.14 -9.63 -5.12
N MET A 508 13.13 -10.50 -5.08
CA MET A 508 12.88 -11.42 -3.96
C MET A 508 14.04 -12.40 -3.77
N PHE A 509 14.59 -12.94 -4.88
CA PHE A 509 15.75 -13.83 -4.82
C PHE A 509 16.97 -13.12 -4.23
N TYR A 510 17.32 -11.93 -4.72
CA TYR A 510 18.45 -11.16 -4.18
C TYR A 510 18.22 -10.64 -2.78
N ASN A 511 16.96 -10.37 -2.40
CA ASN A 511 16.63 -10.01 -1.04
C ASN A 511 16.81 -11.20 -0.08
N ALA A 512 16.51 -12.43 -0.49
CA ALA A 512 16.83 -13.61 0.30
C ALA A 512 18.35 -13.70 0.60
N LEU A 513 19.18 -13.39 -0.40
CA LEU A 513 20.65 -13.35 -0.24
C LEU A 513 21.09 -12.20 0.67
N ARG A 514 20.48 -11.02 0.54
CA ARG A 514 20.71 -9.88 1.46
C ARG A 514 20.45 -10.28 2.90
N LEU A 515 19.28 -10.84 3.17
CA LEU A 515 18.87 -11.23 4.51
C LEU A 515 19.78 -12.30 5.10
N TYR A 516 20.17 -13.30 4.31
CA TYR A 516 21.13 -14.31 4.73
C TYR A 516 22.53 -13.73 5.00
N PHE A 517 22.99 -12.81 4.15
CA PHE A 517 24.25 -12.09 4.32
C PHE A 517 24.26 -11.28 5.63
N GLU A 518 23.21 -10.51 5.89
CA GLU A 518 23.08 -9.66 7.08
C GLU A 518 23.00 -10.51 8.37
N TYR A 519 22.24 -11.62 8.31
CA TYR A 519 22.15 -12.58 9.39
C TYR A 519 23.50 -13.23 9.74
N CYS A 520 24.24 -13.73 8.74
CA CYS A 520 25.57 -14.31 8.95
C CYS A 520 26.61 -13.27 9.40
N GLY A 521 26.49 -12.04 8.88
CA GLY A 521 27.38 -10.93 9.21
C GLY A 521 27.13 -10.32 10.59
N LYS A 522 26.04 -10.72 11.29
CA LYS A 522 25.57 -10.10 12.54
C LYS A 522 25.39 -8.59 12.42
N THR A 523 24.94 -8.13 11.24
CA THR A 523 24.70 -6.71 10.94
C THR A 523 23.24 -6.31 11.09
N LEU A 524 22.38 -7.25 11.50
CA LEU A 524 21.01 -6.99 11.94
C LEU A 524 20.99 -6.47 13.37
#